data_AF-A0A329VP02-F1
#
_entry.id   AF-A0A329VP02-F1
#
_cell.length_a   1.000
_cell.length_b   1.000
_cell.length_c   1.000
_cell.angle_alpha   90.00
_cell.angle_beta   90.00
_cell.angle_gamma   90.00
#
_symmetry.space_group_name_H-M   'P 1'
#
loop_
_entity.id
_entity.type
_entity.pdbx_description
1 polymer ?
#
loop_
_entity_poly.entity_id
_entity_poly.type
_entity_poly.pdbx_seq_one_letter_code
_entity_poly.pdbx_strand_id
1 'polypeptide(L)'
;MKILKITLALLFLYFIYWAFGDTFFDRLFPFSPDEKKQLITVEGVVPKYTKPYVSAQYISKDCLRYQLDAGMSPYQVPTYYKLRLDVKSDPQTGYFQAKLPFNGGGWCKWKINQAAVAVGYTDVSHLVKDAVPYTGTGLTAFINDAVQTNISETAALNTINFSPIIYPVLEMVEGFPKSVYLQGEVSKMRSFRLKLTPGMEWKITFKPKLDETKMAKVTVTNGKEWVEYPGGKIDYGDREVDFRFMYMNMK
;
A
#
# COMPACT_ATOMS: atom_id res chain seq x y z
N MET A 1 -13.83 -54.97 6.20
CA MET A 1 -14.85 -54.26 5.36
C MET A 1 -15.23 -52.87 5.88
N LYS A 2 -15.33 -52.60 7.19
CA LYS A 2 -15.62 -51.25 7.74
C LYS A 2 -14.55 -50.20 7.40
N ILE A 3 -13.26 -50.55 7.52
CA ILE A 3 -12.14 -49.63 7.27
C ILE A 3 -12.14 -49.16 5.81
N LEU A 4 -12.26 -50.07 4.84
CA LEU A 4 -12.30 -49.75 3.41
C LEU A 4 -13.43 -48.78 3.04
N LYS A 5 -14.61 -48.92 3.65
CA LYS A 5 -15.75 -48.00 3.41
C LYS A 5 -15.48 -46.60 3.95
N ILE A 6 -14.79 -46.48 5.08
CA ILE A 6 -14.43 -45.19 5.68
C ILE A 6 -13.35 -44.51 4.83
N THR A 7 -12.33 -45.24 4.38
CA THR A 7 -11.31 -44.67 3.48
C THR A 7 -11.91 -44.22 2.15
N LEU A 8 -12.83 -45.01 1.57
CA LEU A 8 -13.50 -44.63 0.32
C LEU A 8 -14.38 -43.38 0.49
N ALA A 9 -15.10 -43.26 1.61
CA ALA A 9 -15.91 -42.09 1.92
C ALA A 9 -15.06 -40.84 2.15
N LEU A 10 -13.92 -40.94 2.84
CA LEU A 10 -12.97 -39.84 3.02
C LEU A 10 -12.33 -39.42 1.69
N LEU A 11 -11.96 -40.36 0.83
CA LEU A 11 -11.47 -40.07 -0.52
C LEU A 11 -12.52 -39.41 -1.40
N PHE A 12 -13.80 -39.80 -1.27
CA PHE A 12 -14.90 -39.18 -1.99
C PHE A 12 -15.21 -37.76 -1.49
N LEU A 13 -15.19 -37.53 -0.18
CA LEU A 13 -15.30 -36.18 0.39
C LEU A 13 -14.11 -35.29 0.01
N TYR A 14 -12.91 -35.86 -0.01
CA TYR A 14 -11.71 -35.18 -0.52
C TYR A 14 -11.86 -34.83 -2.01
N PHE A 15 -12.40 -35.74 -2.82
CA PHE A 15 -12.67 -35.50 -4.24
C PHE A 15 -13.72 -34.40 -4.46
N ILE A 16 -14.84 -34.39 -3.71
CA ILE A 16 -15.85 -33.33 -3.79
C ILE A 16 -15.27 -31.97 -3.37
N TYR A 17 -14.51 -31.93 -2.26
CA TYR A 17 -13.85 -30.72 -1.81
C TYR A 17 -12.87 -30.19 -2.87
N TRP A 18 -12.10 -31.08 -3.49
CA TRP A 18 -11.14 -30.71 -4.53
C TRP A 18 -11.79 -30.32 -5.86
N ALA A 19 -12.92 -30.93 -6.22
CA ALA A 19 -13.61 -30.69 -7.48
C ALA A 19 -14.57 -29.48 -7.46
N PHE A 20 -15.16 -29.17 -6.29
CA PHE A 20 -16.20 -28.13 -6.17
C PHE A 20 -15.86 -26.99 -5.22
N GLY A 21 -14.77 -27.07 -4.47
CA GLY A 21 -14.39 -26.07 -3.47
C GLY A 21 -14.37 -24.65 -4.03
N ASP A 22 -13.61 -24.42 -5.11
CA ASP A 22 -13.43 -23.08 -5.69
C ASP A 22 -14.76 -22.47 -6.16
N THR A 23 -15.57 -23.24 -6.89
CA THR A 23 -16.90 -22.81 -7.36
C THR A 23 -17.90 -22.57 -6.24
N PHE A 24 -17.80 -23.32 -5.15
CA PHE A 24 -18.68 -23.20 -3.99
C PHE A 24 -18.32 -21.95 -3.16
N PHE A 25 -17.03 -21.71 -2.91
CA PHE A 25 -16.56 -20.54 -2.19
C PHE A 25 -16.77 -19.24 -2.98
N ASP A 26 -16.61 -19.27 -4.31
CA ASP A 26 -16.93 -18.14 -5.18
C ASP A 26 -18.40 -17.72 -5.04
N ARG A 27 -19.31 -18.68 -4.82
CA ARG A 27 -20.74 -18.41 -4.62
C ARG A 27 -21.08 -17.88 -3.22
N LEU A 28 -20.29 -18.24 -2.21
CA LEU A 28 -20.54 -17.87 -0.82
C LEU A 28 -19.93 -16.54 -0.42
N PHE A 29 -18.72 -16.24 -0.91
CA PHE A 29 -17.95 -15.11 -0.44
C PHE A 29 -17.78 -14.04 -1.52
N PRO A 30 -17.95 -12.76 -1.17
CA PRO A 30 -17.76 -11.68 -2.14
C PRO A 30 -16.33 -11.66 -2.66
N PHE A 31 -15.34 -11.95 -1.82
CA PHE A 31 -13.92 -12.03 -2.17
C PHE A 31 -13.41 -13.44 -1.84
N SER A 32 -13.00 -14.19 -2.86
CA SER A 32 -12.50 -15.56 -2.75
C SER A 32 -11.37 -15.75 -3.77
N PRO A 33 -10.15 -15.30 -3.45
CA PRO A 33 -9.03 -15.40 -4.39
C PRO A 33 -8.64 -16.87 -4.57
N ASP A 34 -8.36 -17.25 -5.81
CA ASP A 34 -7.83 -18.57 -6.10
C ASP A 34 -6.32 -18.60 -5.80
N GLU A 35 -5.93 -19.35 -4.78
CA GLU A 35 -4.54 -19.46 -4.32
C GLU A 35 -3.61 -20.11 -5.35
N LYS A 36 -4.14 -20.82 -6.35
CA LYS A 36 -3.37 -21.44 -7.44
C LYS A 36 -3.15 -20.50 -8.63
N LYS A 37 -3.82 -19.34 -8.67
CA LYS A 37 -3.70 -18.36 -9.77
C LYS A 37 -2.50 -17.43 -9.60
N GLN A 38 -2.21 -16.70 -10.68
CA GLN A 38 -1.07 -15.79 -10.78
C GLN A 38 -1.09 -14.73 -9.66
N LEU A 39 0.05 -14.57 -8.97
CA LEU A 39 0.22 -13.69 -7.81
C LEU A 39 1.22 -12.58 -8.13
N ILE A 40 1.01 -11.41 -7.52
CA ILE A 40 2.00 -10.35 -7.49
C ILE A 40 2.76 -10.45 -6.17
N THR A 41 4.06 -10.71 -6.25
CA THR A 41 4.92 -10.72 -5.06
C THR A 41 5.29 -9.30 -4.70
N VAL A 42 5.09 -8.92 -3.44
CA VAL A 42 5.56 -7.65 -2.88
C VAL A 42 6.59 -7.97 -1.83
N GLU A 43 7.83 -7.54 -2.03
CA GLU A 43 8.93 -7.83 -1.12
C GLU A 43 9.82 -6.62 -0.91
N GLY A 44 10.65 -6.67 0.11
CA GLY A 44 11.46 -5.51 0.43
C GLY A 44 12.25 -5.64 1.71
N VAL A 45 12.90 -4.54 2.05
CA VAL A 45 13.62 -4.38 3.31
C VAL A 45 13.24 -3.03 3.88
N VAL A 46 12.64 -3.03 5.08
CA VAL A 46 12.30 -1.78 5.79
C VAL A 46 13.40 -1.37 6.77
N PRO A 47 13.62 -0.06 6.98
CA PRO A 47 14.53 0.46 8.00
C PRO A 47 14.13 0.08 9.43
N LYS A 48 15.09 0.22 10.37
CA LYS A 48 14.81 0.10 11.80
C LYS A 48 13.73 1.08 12.25
N TYR A 49 13.02 0.75 13.32
CA TYR A 49 11.93 1.54 13.91
C TYR A 49 10.70 1.73 12.99
N THR A 50 10.62 0.98 11.89
CA THR A 50 9.51 1.07 10.92
C THR A 50 8.85 -0.28 10.66
N LYS A 51 7.63 -0.24 10.11
CA LYS A 51 6.87 -1.42 9.67
C LYS A 51 6.38 -1.25 8.23
N PRO A 52 6.38 -2.32 7.41
CA PRO A 52 5.77 -2.29 6.08
C PRO A 52 4.24 -2.38 6.15
N TYR A 53 3.58 -1.71 5.21
CA TYR A 53 2.14 -1.80 4.98
C TYR A 53 1.89 -2.19 3.53
N VAL A 54 1.34 -3.37 3.30
CA VAL A 54 0.97 -3.84 1.96
C VAL A 54 -0.54 -3.87 1.83
N SER A 55 -1.04 -3.30 0.74
CA SER A 55 -2.48 -3.28 0.46
C SER A 55 -2.75 -3.40 -1.03
N ALA A 56 -3.97 -3.80 -1.37
CA ALA A 56 -4.47 -3.80 -2.73
C ALA A 56 -5.90 -3.27 -2.77
N GLN A 57 -6.23 -2.62 -3.88
CA GLN A 57 -7.60 -2.28 -4.22
C GLN A 57 -8.03 -3.16 -5.39
N TYR A 58 -9.19 -3.76 -5.28
CA TYR A 58 -9.85 -4.52 -6.33
C TYR A 58 -11.08 -3.75 -6.82
N ILE A 59 -11.40 -3.92 -8.10
CA ILE A 59 -12.58 -3.37 -8.74
C ILE A 59 -13.46 -4.52 -9.23
N SER A 60 -14.77 -4.35 -9.10
CA SER A 60 -15.76 -5.25 -9.68
C SER A 60 -16.69 -4.49 -10.63
N LYS A 61 -16.91 -5.06 -11.81
CA LYS A 61 -17.91 -4.59 -12.79
C LYS A 61 -19.22 -5.37 -12.69
N ASP A 62 -19.24 -6.49 -11.96
CA ASP A 62 -20.44 -7.31 -11.73
C ASP A 62 -21.21 -6.83 -10.50
N CYS A 63 -20.50 -6.51 -9.42
CA CYS A 63 -21.07 -5.87 -8.24
C CYS A 63 -21.05 -4.36 -8.46
N LEU A 64 -22.23 -3.76 -8.63
CA LEU A 64 -22.38 -2.33 -8.87
C LEU A 64 -22.97 -1.65 -7.63
N ARG A 65 -22.63 -0.38 -7.44
CA ARG A 65 -23.22 0.48 -6.42
C ARG A 65 -24.00 1.60 -7.09
N TYR A 66 -25.12 2.00 -6.49
CA TYR A 66 -25.88 3.16 -6.94
C TYR A 66 -25.27 4.46 -6.42
N GLN A 67 -25.20 5.44 -7.32
CA GLN A 67 -24.90 6.85 -7.03
C GLN A 67 -26.00 7.72 -7.65
N LEU A 68 -26.11 8.95 -7.19
CA LEU A 68 -27.03 9.94 -7.75
C LEU A 68 -26.23 10.94 -8.58
N ASP A 69 -26.74 11.27 -9.77
CA ASP A 69 -26.17 12.36 -10.57
C ASP A 69 -26.60 13.73 -10.02
N ALA A 70 -26.13 14.81 -10.66
CA ALA A 70 -26.48 16.18 -10.27
C ALA A 70 -28.00 16.47 -10.36
N GLY A 71 -28.74 15.68 -11.14
CA GLY A 71 -30.20 15.74 -11.26
C GLY A 71 -30.94 14.81 -10.29
N MET A 72 -30.25 14.22 -9.30
CA MET A 72 -30.79 13.22 -8.36
C MET A 72 -31.30 11.93 -9.01
N SER A 73 -30.87 11.63 -10.24
CA SER A 73 -31.21 10.37 -10.92
C SER A 73 -30.20 9.28 -10.55
N PRO A 74 -30.66 8.05 -10.22
CA PRO A 74 -29.76 6.97 -9.85
C PRO A 74 -29.04 6.39 -11.06
N TYR A 75 -27.73 6.20 -10.94
CA TYR A 75 -26.89 5.47 -11.90
C TYR A 75 -25.96 4.48 -11.19
N GLN A 76 -25.55 3.44 -11.91
CA GLN A 76 -24.71 2.36 -11.38
C GLN A 76 -23.23 2.63 -11.69
N VAL A 77 -22.37 2.41 -10.69
CA VAL A 77 -20.91 2.49 -10.82
C VAL A 77 -20.24 1.21 -10.35
N PRO A 78 -19.04 0.88 -10.87
CA PRO A 78 -18.20 -0.17 -10.33
C PRO A 78 -17.95 0.03 -8.83
N THR A 79 -17.91 -1.07 -8.09
CA THR A 79 -17.57 -1.05 -6.67
C THR A 79 -16.10 -1.42 -6.45
N TYR A 80 -15.58 -1.08 -5.27
CA TYR A 80 -14.18 -1.30 -4.90
C TYR A 80 -14.07 -2.08 -3.58
N TYR A 81 -13.11 -2.99 -3.51
CA TYR A 81 -12.74 -3.73 -2.31
C TYR A 81 -11.29 -3.41 -1.93
N LYS A 82 -11.03 -3.10 -0.65
CA LYS A 82 -9.68 -2.82 -0.15
C LYS A 82 -9.20 -4.01 0.69
N LEU A 83 -8.13 -4.65 0.24
CA LEU A 83 -7.40 -5.67 0.98
C LEU A 83 -6.21 -5.01 1.67
N ARG A 84 -6.10 -5.17 3.00
CA ARG A 84 -4.92 -4.79 3.77
C ARG A 84 -4.33 -6.06 4.38
N LEU A 85 -3.05 -6.31 4.15
CA LEU A 85 -2.36 -7.46 4.71
C LEU A 85 -1.63 -7.06 5.99
N ASP A 86 -1.72 -7.89 7.04
CA ASP A 86 -0.85 -7.75 8.20
C ASP A 86 0.51 -8.38 7.88
N VAL A 87 1.41 -7.56 7.33
CA VAL A 87 2.76 -7.97 6.95
C VAL A 87 3.70 -7.74 8.12
N LYS A 88 4.46 -8.77 8.47
CA LYS A 88 5.54 -8.68 9.45
C LYS A 88 6.87 -8.67 8.71
N SER A 89 7.78 -7.82 9.15
CA SER A 89 9.17 -7.82 8.72
C SER A 89 10.03 -8.58 9.72
N ASP A 90 11.10 -9.19 9.22
CA ASP A 90 12.14 -9.80 10.03
C ASP A 90 12.80 -8.73 10.94
N PRO A 91 12.89 -8.93 12.26
CA PRO A 91 13.40 -7.92 13.19
C PRO A 91 14.89 -7.57 13.02
N GLN A 92 15.69 -8.49 12.46
CA GLN A 92 17.13 -8.31 12.32
C GLN A 92 17.49 -7.67 10.98
N THR A 93 16.87 -8.16 9.92
CA THR A 93 17.17 -7.80 8.53
C THR A 93 16.20 -6.76 7.96
N GLY A 94 15.02 -6.59 8.56
CA GLY A 94 13.95 -5.74 8.04
C GLY A 94 13.24 -6.34 6.81
N TYR A 95 13.61 -7.56 6.39
CA TYR A 95 13.04 -8.20 5.20
C TYR A 95 11.56 -8.52 5.38
N PHE A 96 10.75 -8.28 4.36
CA PHE A 96 9.35 -8.69 4.34
C PHE A 96 8.96 -9.21 2.96
N GLN A 97 7.92 -10.04 2.95
CA GLN A 97 7.30 -10.53 1.73
C GLN A 97 5.79 -10.70 1.94
N ALA A 98 5.02 -10.35 0.92
CA ALA A 98 3.58 -10.55 0.84
C ALA A 98 3.21 -10.96 -0.58
N LYS A 99 2.08 -11.66 -0.74
CA LYS A 99 1.55 -12.05 -2.05
C LYS A 99 0.16 -11.46 -2.20
N LEU A 100 -0.07 -10.80 -3.33
CA LEU A 100 -1.35 -10.23 -3.69
C LEU A 100 -1.96 -11.05 -4.84
N PRO A 101 -3.18 -11.58 -4.69
CA PRO A 101 -3.82 -12.31 -5.76
C PRO A 101 -4.18 -11.35 -6.90
N PHE A 102 -3.86 -11.72 -8.14
CA PHE A 102 -4.22 -10.89 -9.29
C PHE A 102 -5.74 -10.86 -9.52
N ASN A 103 -6.41 -11.98 -9.23
CA ASN A 103 -7.86 -12.11 -9.24
C ASN A 103 -8.35 -12.35 -7.80
N GLY A 104 -9.19 -11.46 -7.30
CA GLY A 104 -9.84 -11.60 -6.00
C GLY A 104 -11.03 -12.56 -5.99
N GLY A 105 -11.45 -13.05 -7.16
CA GLY A 105 -12.52 -14.04 -7.33
C GLY A 105 -13.84 -13.63 -6.67
N GLY A 106 -14.56 -14.60 -6.12
CA GLY A 106 -15.88 -14.40 -5.53
C GLY A 106 -16.97 -14.09 -6.53
N TRP A 107 -18.21 -13.97 -6.05
CA TRP A 107 -19.38 -13.69 -6.89
C TRP A 107 -19.33 -12.29 -7.51
N CYS A 108 -18.51 -11.39 -6.96
CA CYS A 108 -18.21 -10.09 -7.54
C CYS A 108 -17.07 -10.12 -8.58
N LYS A 109 -16.43 -11.27 -8.84
CA LYS A 109 -15.34 -11.42 -9.82
C LYS A 109 -14.28 -10.31 -9.73
N TRP A 110 -13.79 -10.06 -8.52
CA TRP A 110 -12.86 -8.98 -8.24
C TRP A 110 -11.58 -9.07 -9.08
N LYS A 111 -11.18 -7.96 -9.68
CA LYS A 111 -9.90 -7.82 -10.38
C LYS A 111 -9.04 -6.78 -9.67
N ILE A 112 -7.75 -7.06 -9.52
CA ILE A 112 -6.87 -6.09 -8.90
C ILE A 112 -6.81 -4.82 -9.76
N ASN A 113 -6.94 -3.67 -9.10
CA ASN A 113 -6.91 -2.34 -9.71
C ASN A 113 -5.61 -1.62 -9.30
N GLN A 114 -5.24 -1.74 -8.03
CA GLN A 114 -4.05 -1.10 -7.46
C GLN A 114 -3.36 -2.04 -6.46
N ALA A 115 -2.03 -1.99 -6.42
CA ALA A 115 -1.22 -2.58 -5.36
C ALA A 115 -0.37 -1.47 -4.73
N ALA A 116 -0.29 -1.41 -3.40
CA ALA A 116 0.46 -0.39 -2.70
C ALA A 116 1.33 -1.00 -1.62
N VAL A 117 2.52 -0.43 -1.46
CA VAL A 117 3.44 -0.74 -0.36
C VAL A 117 3.95 0.56 0.23
N ALA A 118 3.89 0.67 1.55
CA ALA A 118 4.34 1.82 2.32
C ALA A 118 5.21 1.37 3.49
N VAL A 119 5.96 2.31 4.04
CA VAL A 119 6.67 2.17 5.31
C VAL A 119 6.29 3.33 6.22
N GLY A 120 6.06 3.03 7.50
CA GLY A 120 5.76 4.00 8.54
C GLY A 120 6.51 3.68 9.83
N TYR A 121 6.79 4.70 10.64
CA TYR A 121 7.38 4.50 11.96
C TYR A 121 6.43 3.70 12.87
N THR A 122 7.02 2.83 13.69
CA THR A 122 6.33 2.18 14.82
C THR A 122 6.59 2.91 16.13
N ASP A 123 7.74 3.59 16.22
CA ASP A 123 8.16 4.42 17.35
C ASP A 123 9.03 5.57 16.83
N VAL A 124 8.87 6.74 17.42
CA VAL A 124 9.60 7.99 17.09
C VAL A 124 10.20 8.65 18.34
N SER A 125 10.13 7.98 19.49
CA SER A 125 10.61 8.49 20.77
C SER A 125 12.11 8.79 20.78
N HIS A 126 12.89 8.10 19.93
CA HIS A 126 14.33 8.35 19.75
C HIS A 126 14.62 9.64 18.96
N LEU A 127 13.66 10.15 18.19
CA LEU A 127 13.78 11.39 17.41
C LEU A 127 13.28 12.59 18.21
N VAL A 128 12.05 12.49 18.71
CA VAL A 128 11.35 13.60 19.36
C VAL A 128 10.57 13.07 20.55
N LYS A 129 10.87 13.61 21.72
CA LYS A 129 10.15 13.28 22.95
C LYS A 129 8.67 13.66 22.81
N ASP A 130 7.80 12.75 23.27
CA ASP A 130 6.34 12.90 23.30
C ASP A 130 5.69 13.05 21.92
N ALA A 131 6.39 12.68 20.84
CA ALA A 131 5.84 12.62 19.49
C ALA A 131 5.23 11.25 19.18
N VAL A 132 4.23 11.24 18.30
CA VAL A 132 3.57 10.02 17.82
C VAL A 132 3.87 9.79 16.33
N PRO A 133 4.02 8.53 15.89
CA PRO A 133 4.05 8.21 14.46
C PRO A 133 2.72 8.60 13.79
N TYR A 134 2.77 9.19 12.60
CA TYR A 134 1.56 9.58 11.87
C TYR A 134 1.41 8.91 10.50
N THR A 135 2.12 9.40 9.48
CA THR A 135 1.97 8.93 8.09
C THR A 135 3.25 8.33 7.54
N GLY A 136 3.10 7.30 6.72
CA GLY A 136 4.19 6.66 5.99
C GLY A 136 4.33 7.14 4.55
N THR A 137 5.37 6.68 3.87
CA THR A 137 5.61 6.91 2.44
C THR A 137 5.85 5.60 1.70
N GLY A 138 5.70 5.60 0.38
CA GLY A 138 5.95 4.41 -0.43
C GLY A 138 5.54 4.57 -1.87
N LEU A 139 4.96 3.52 -2.44
CA LEU A 139 4.49 3.50 -3.82
C LEU A 139 3.09 2.92 -3.96
N THR A 140 2.39 3.35 -5.00
CA THR A 140 1.17 2.73 -5.52
C THR A 140 1.39 2.35 -6.98
N ALA A 141 1.12 1.10 -7.32
CA ALA A 141 1.14 0.56 -8.66
C ALA A 141 -0.30 0.39 -9.18
N PHE A 142 -0.63 1.14 -10.21
CA PHE A 142 -1.87 1.00 -10.99
C PHE A 142 -1.67 -0.14 -11.99
N ILE A 143 -2.51 -1.17 -11.89
CA ILE A 143 -2.30 -2.42 -12.61
C ILE A 143 -3.01 -2.36 -13.97
N ASN A 144 -2.27 -2.69 -15.05
CA ASN A 144 -2.79 -2.74 -16.41
C ASN A 144 -3.58 -1.46 -16.77
N ASP A 145 -4.85 -1.64 -17.14
CA ASP A 145 -5.76 -0.61 -17.63
C ASP A 145 -6.59 0.06 -16.51
N ALA A 146 -6.10 0.02 -15.26
CA ALA A 146 -6.71 0.78 -14.17
C ALA A 146 -6.90 2.26 -14.59
N VAL A 147 -8.01 2.89 -14.22
CA VAL A 147 -8.27 4.29 -14.61
C VAL A 147 -7.12 5.17 -14.11
N GLN A 148 -6.56 5.99 -15.00
CA GLN A 148 -5.53 6.93 -14.64
C GLN A 148 -6.13 8.00 -13.73
N THR A 149 -5.76 7.96 -12.45
CA THR A 149 -6.17 8.96 -11.45
C THR A 149 -5.03 9.90 -11.08
N ASN A 150 -3.81 9.61 -11.55
CA ASN A 150 -2.64 10.45 -11.32
C ASN A 150 -1.95 10.83 -12.63
N ILE A 151 -1.58 12.10 -12.74
CA ILE A 151 -0.99 12.69 -13.95
C ILE A 151 0.47 12.27 -14.13
N SER A 152 1.17 11.89 -13.05
CA SER A 152 2.60 11.55 -13.06
C SER A 152 2.85 10.10 -12.63
N GLU A 153 2.55 9.14 -13.50
CA GLU A 153 2.81 7.71 -13.27
C GLU A 153 4.07 7.25 -13.99
N THR A 154 4.99 6.59 -13.28
CA THR A 154 6.16 5.97 -13.91
C THR A 154 5.75 4.62 -14.54
N ALA A 155 5.98 4.43 -15.83
CA ALA A 155 5.71 3.16 -16.50
C ALA A 155 6.65 2.04 -16.02
N ALA A 156 6.09 0.85 -15.80
CA ALA A 156 6.81 -0.36 -15.43
C ALA A 156 6.17 -1.59 -16.10
N LEU A 157 6.98 -2.62 -16.37
CA LEU A 157 6.55 -3.86 -17.01
C LEU A 157 6.96 -5.05 -16.14
N ASN A 158 5.97 -5.81 -15.66
CA ASN A 158 6.06 -7.00 -14.79
C ASN A 158 6.68 -6.76 -13.40
N THR A 159 7.70 -5.89 -13.32
CA THR A 159 8.45 -5.64 -12.11
C THR A 159 8.60 -4.15 -11.80
N ILE A 160 8.60 -3.82 -10.52
CA ILE A 160 8.97 -2.50 -9.99
C ILE A 160 10.11 -2.71 -9.00
N ASN A 161 11.19 -1.94 -9.15
CA ASN A 161 12.25 -1.84 -8.16
C ASN A 161 12.30 -0.39 -7.67
N PHE A 162 11.91 -0.15 -6.42
CA PHE A 162 11.83 1.19 -5.86
C PHE A 162 12.57 1.29 -4.53
N SER A 163 13.63 2.09 -4.50
CA SER A 163 14.52 2.27 -3.34
C SER A 163 14.70 3.76 -3.04
N PRO A 164 13.64 4.46 -2.60
CA PRO A 164 13.71 5.89 -2.34
C PRO A 164 14.56 6.18 -1.09
N ILE A 165 15.18 7.35 -1.05
CA ILE A 165 15.62 7.93 0.22
C ILE A 165 14.41 8.61 0.85
N ILE A 166 14.20 8.35 2.14
CA ILE A 166 13.08 8.89 2.92
C ILE A 166 13.63 9.59 4.16
N TYR A 167 12.95 10.67 4.55
CA TYR A 167 13.32 11.50 5.69
C TYR A 167 12.16 11.60 6.69
N PRO A 168 12.45 11.70 7.99
CA PRO A 168 11.46 12.13 8.96
C PRO A 168 11.09 13.60 8.74
N VAL A 169 9.83 13.91 9.02
CA VAL A 169 9.33 15.28 9.17
C VAL A 169 8.61 15.37 10.51
N LEU A 170 9.00 16.34 11.32
CA LEU A 170 8.32 16.70 12.55
C LEU A 170 7.19 17.68 12.24
N GLU A 171 5.96 17.34 12.60
CA GLU A 171 4.80 18.20 12.50
C GLU A 171 4.34 18.64 13.89
N MET A 172 4.17 19.94 14.05
CA MET A 172 3.70 20.57 15.29
C MET A 172 2.52 21.47 14.95
N VAL A 173 1.32 20.96 15.16
CA VAL A 173 0.08 21.74 15.00
C VAL A 173 -0.43 22.13 16.38
N GLU A 174 -0.70 23.43 16.57
CA GLU A 174 -1.29 23.93 17.79
C GLU A 174 -2.60 23.20 18.12
N GLY A 175 -2.70 22.67 19.34
CA GLY A 175 -3.85 21.88 19.79
C GLY A 175 -3.79 20.37 19.45
N PHE A 176 -2.76 19.90 18.75
CA PHE A 176 -2.57 18.49 18.44
C PHE A 176 -1.26 17.94 19.03
N PRO A 177 -1.17 16.62 19.29
CA PRO A 177 0.09 15.98 19.64
C PRO A 177 1.15 16.21 18.55
N LYS A 178 2.42 16.34 18.97
CA LYS A 178 3.55 16.34 18.03
C LYS A 178 3.53 15.05 17.23
N SER A 179 3.69 15.15 15.92
CA SER A 179 3.61 14.01 15.03
C SER A 179 4.90 13.91 14.21
N VAL A 180 5.34 12.69 13.91
CA VAL A 180 6.45 12.47 12.98
C VAL A 180 5.96 11.56 11.86
N TYR A 181 6.17 12.00 10.63
CA TYR A 181 5.82 11.25 9.43
C TYR A 181 7.03 11.07 8.51
N LEU A 182 6.95 10.09 7.61
CA LEU A 182 7.99 9.82 6.62
C LEU A 182 7.62 10.44 5.27
N GLN A 183 8.59 11.10 4.65
CA GLN A 183 8.45 11.68 3.33
C GLN A 183 9.59 11.26 2.40
N GLY A 184 9.24 10.91 1.16
CA GLY A 184 10.20 10.64 0.08
C GLY A 184 10.19 11.76 -0.95
N GLU A 185 10.87 11.55 -2.07
CA GLU A 185 11.02 12.53 -3.16
C GLU A 185 9.70 13.10 -3.69
N VAL A 186 8.65 12.27 -3.68
CA VAL A 186 7.30 12.66 -4.05
C VAL A 186 6.48 12.79 -2.79
N SER A 187 5.68 13.86 -2.68
CA SER A 187 4.81 14.06 -1.54
C SER A 187 3.85 12.86 -1.41
N LYS A 188 4.03 12.10 -0.32
CA LYS A 188 3.28 10.90 0.09
C LYS A 188 3.64 9.59 -0.64
N MET A 189 3.26 9.41 -1.90
CA MET A 189 3.43 8.11 -2.58
C MET A 189 3.79 8.24 -4.07
N ARG A 190 4.83 7.51 -4.49
CA ARG A 190 5.20 7.40 -5.90
C ARG A 190 4.19 6.55 -6.66
N SER A 191 3.64 7.09 -7.74
CA SER A 191 2.69 6.37 -8.59
C SER A 191 3.40 5.67 -9.74
N PHE A 192 3.07 4.41 -9.98
CA PHE A 192 3.57 3.59 -11.08
C PHE A 192 2.42 3.03 -11.91
N ARG A 193 2.64 2.91 -13.22
CA ARG A 193 1.77 2.18 -14.14
C ARG A 193 2.40 0.82 -14.42
N LEU A 194 1.92 -0.23 -13.78
CA LEU A 194 2.49 -1.57 -13.89
C LEU A 194 1.68 -2.41 -14.88
N LYS A 195 2.23 -2.64 -16.06
CA LYS A 195 1.67 -3.59 -17.04
C LYS A 195 2.16 -5.00 -16.71
N LEU A 196 1.24 -5.95 -16.69
CA LEU A 196 1.50 -7.34 -16.33
C LEU A 196 1.26 -8.26 -17.53
N THR A 197 2.31 -8.97 -17.94
CA THR A 197 2.27 -9.97 -19.01
C THR A 197 1.95 -11.34 -18.43
N PRO A 198 0.93 -12.06 -18.95
CA PRO A 198 0.63 -13.43 -18.51
C PRO A 198 1.84 -14.36 -18.63
N GLY A 199 2.01 -15.28 -17.67
CA GLY A 199 3.12 -16.24 -17.64
C GLY A 199 4.45 -15.67 -17.14
N MET A 200 4.57 -14.35 -16.95
CA MET A 200 5.77 -13.72 -16.38
C MET A 200 5.69 -13.65 -14.85
N GLU A 201 6.85 -13.53 -14.21
CA GLU A 201 6.96 -13.19 -12.80
C GLU A 201 6.50 -11.74 -12.57
N TRP A 202 5.58 -11.53 -11.64
CA TRP A 202 5.10 -10.21 -11.26
C TRP A 202 5.61 -9.84 -9.87
N LYS A 203 6.38 -8.76 -9.78
CA LYS A 203 7.09 -8.41 -8.54
C LYS A 203 7.19 -6.92 -8.27
N ILE A 204 6.98 -6.53 -7.03
CA ILE A 204 7.21 -5.18 -6.52
C ILE A 204 8.25 -5.29 -5.41
N THR A 205 9.43 -4.73 -5.65
CA THR A 205 10.52 -4.68 -4.68
C THR A 205 10.64 -3.28 -4.10
N PHE A 206 10.47 -3.15 -2.79
CA PHE A 206 10.49 -1.87 -2.07
C PHE A 206 11.59 -1.85 -0.99
N LYS A 207 12.63 -1.05 -1.20
CA LYS A 207 13.81 -1.00 -0.31
C LYS A 207 14.18 0.45 0.02
N PRO A 208 13.34 1.17 0.79
CA PRO A 208 13.63 2.55 1.14
C PRO A 208 14.85 2.66 2.04
N LYS A 209 15.59 3.78 1.91
CA LYS A 209 16.70 4.15 2.79
C LYS A 209 16.26 5.32 3.66
N LEU A 210 16.17 5.09 4.96
CA LEU A 210 15.85 6.13 5.94
C LEU A 210 17.10 6.93 6.31
N ASP A 211 17.00 8.25 6.21
CA ASP A 211 18.03 9.20 6.64
C ASP A 211 17.48 10.10 7.75
N GLU A 212 17.75 9.73 9.00
CA GLU A 212 17.31 10.49 10.18
C GLU A 212 18.26 11.64 10.53
N THR A 213 19.36 11.82 9.79
CA THR A 213 20.29 12.95 10.02
C THR A 213 19.69 14.28 9.55
N LYS A 214 18.63 14.21 8.76
CA LYS A 214 17.93 15.34 8.15
C LYS A 214 16.46 15.23 8.52
N MET A 215 15.94 16.25 9.17
CA MET A 215 14.54 16.33 9.57
C MET A 215 14.02 17.75 9.34
N ALA A 216 12.99 17.88 8.51
CA ALA A 216 12.23 19.14 8.40
C ALA A 216 11.23 19.23 9.55
N LYS A 217 10.84 20.47 9.83
CA LYS A 217 9.90 20.78 10.90
C LYS A 217 8.80 21.69 10.38
N VAL A 218 7.58 21.18 10.37
CA VAL A 218 6.37 21.92 10.03
C VAL A 218 5.77 22.45 11.31
N THR A 219 5.57 23.75 11.41
CA THR A 219 4.88 24.39 12.54
C THR A 219 3.64 25.10 12.04
N VAL A 220 2.50 24.80 12.66
CA VAL A 220 1.21 25.43 12.36
C VAL A 220 0.63 25.96 13.66
N THR A 221 0.49 27.28 13.75
CA THR A 221 -0.15 27.99 14.86
C THR A 221 -1.33 28.82 14.36
N ASN A 222 -2.11 29.38 15.27
CA ASN A 222 -3.26 30.20 14.93
C ASN A 222 -2.82 31.46 14.15
N GLY A 223 -2.96 31.42 12.83
CA GLY A 223 -2.64 32.51 11.90
C GLY A 223 -1.23 32.47 11.29
N LYS A 224 -0.40 31.46 11.56
CA LYS A 224 0.93 31.31 10.95
C LYS A 224 1.30 29.86 10.71
N GLU A 225 1.93 29.60 9.58
CA GLU A 225 2.53 28.30 9.26
C GLU A 225 3.88 28.50 8.58
N TRP A 226 4.82 27.59 8.87
CA TRP A 226 6.11 27.58 8.22
C TRP A 226 6.77 26.20 8.27
N VAL A 227 7.71 26.00 7.34
CA VAL A 227 8.59 24.82 7.28
C VAL A 227 10.03 25.26 7.55
N GLU A 228 10.66 24.68 8.57
CA GLU A 228 12.10 24.80 8.83
C GLU A 228 12.82 23.58 8.24
N TYR A 229 13.82 23.82 7.38
CA TYR A 229 14.60 22.75 6.75
C TYR A 229 15.94 22.53 7.47
N PRO A 230 16.56 21.34 7.34
CA PRO A 230 17.86 21.05 7.96
C PRO A 230 18.98 22.04 7.62
N GLY A 231 18.92 22.66 6.43
CA GLY A 231 19.88 23.67 5.98
C GLY A 231 19.63 25.09 6.49
N GLY A 232 18.68 25.29 7.41
CA GLY A 232 18.36 26.60 8.01
C GLY A 232 17.39 27.47 7.18
N LYS A 233 16.97 27.02 6.00
CA LYS A 233 15.92 27.69 5.22
C LYS A 233 14.59 27.61 5.97
N ILE A 234 13.81 28.70 5.91
CA ILE A 234 12.45 28.76 6.43
C ILE A 234 11.51 29.24 5.33
N ASP A 235 10.47 28.47 5.05
CA ASP A 235 9.39 28.84 4.12
C ASP A 235 8.12 29.18 4.91
N TYR A 236 7.59 30.38 4.75
CA TYR A 236 6.39 30.86 5.45
C TYR A 236 5.15 30.74 4.56
N GLY A 237 3.99 30.45 5.19
CA GLY A 237 2.71 30.32 4.49
C GLY A 237 2.60 29.04 3.66
N ASP A 238 3.46 28.06 3.95
CA ASP A 238 3.40 26.72 3.39
C ASP A 238 3.58 25.71 4.51
N ARG A 239 2.89 24.58 4.36
CA ARG A 239 3.00 23.39 5.21
C ARG A 239 3.57 22.19 4.46
N GLU A 240 3.64 22.27 3.12
CA GLU A 240 4.19 21.22 2.29
C GLU A 240 5.71 21.30 2.33
N VAL A 241 6.34 20.23 2.82
CA VAL A 241 7.80 20.13 2.80
C VAL A 241 8.23 19.90 1.37
N ASP A 242 8.91 20.87 0.79
CA ASP A 242 9.60 20.69 -0.49
C ASP A 242 10.85 19.84 -0.24
N PHE A 243 10.76 18.59 -0.69
CA PHE A 243 11.83 17.60 -0.56
C PHE A 243 13.17 18.12 -1.08
N ARG A 244 13.17 19.10 -1.99
CA ARG A 244 14.40 19.67 -2.54
C ARG A 244 15.30 20.36 -1.53
N PHE A 245 14.72 20.86 -0.44
CA PHE A 245 15.48 21.51 0.62
C PHE A 245 15.95 20.53 1.70
N MET A 246 15.53 19.25 1.65
CA MET A 246 16.01 18.22 2.57
C MET A 246 17.47 17.84 2.31
N TYR A 247 17.92 17.94 1.06
CA TYR A 247 19.27 17.53 0.67
C TYR A 247 20.27 18.68 0.51
N MET A 248 19.83 19.93 0.55
CA MET A 248 20.73 21.08 0.49
C MET A 248 21.56 21.14 1.77
N ASN A 249 22.83 20.71 1.67
CA ASN A 249 23.80 20.90 2.73
C ASN A 249 24.11 22.40 2.85
N MET A 250 24.26 22.89 4.08
CA MET A 250 24.86 24.19 4.35
C MET A 250 26.28 24.19 3.76
N LYS A 251 26.58 25.17 2.91
CA LYS A 251 27.97 25.57 2.64
C LYS A 251 28.47 26.39 3.81
#